data_AF-A0A257YYX5-F1
#
_entry.id   AF-A0A257YYX5-F1
#
_cell.length_a   1.000
_cell.length_b   1.000
_cell.length_c   1.000
_cell.angle_alpha   90.00
_cell.angle_beta   90.00
_cell.angle_gamma   90.00
#
_symmetry.space_group_name_H-M   'P 1'
#
loop_
_entity.id
_entity.type
_entity.pdbx_description
1 polymer ?
#
loop_
_entity_poly.entity_id
_entity_poly.type
_entity_poly.pdbx_seq_one_letter_code
_entity_poly.pdbx_strand_id
1 'polypeptide(L)'
;MSLTFTILGCGSSGGVPRVGQGWGVCDPANPRNRRRRCSLLVERTGPGGVTTVLFDTSPDLREQLLDADVRHLDAIVFTHAHADHTHGIDDVRPLVLHNRRRIDAYCDEETSAALHMRFGYVFQTPAGGSYPPILNEHRFHEGRAFDIHGAGGAITALPIRMHHGDIDAFGFRIGNVAYCS
;
A
#
# COMPACT_ATOMS: atom_id res chain seq x y z
N MET A 1 -0.78 17.19 -16.97
CA MET A 1 -0.67 15.90 -16.25
C MET A 1 0.17 16.16 -15.01
N SER A 2 -0.29 15.70 -13.85
CA SER A 2 0.41 15.88 -12.57
C SER A 2 0.57 14.55 -11.87
N LEU A 3 1.59 14.46 -11.01
CA LEU A 3 1.81 13.34 -10.10
C LEU A 3 1.72 13.89 -8.67
N THR A 4 0.80 13.36 -7.88
CA THR A 4 0.53 13.77 -6.50
C THR A 4 0.93 12.65 -5.56
N PHE A 5 1.56 13.01 -4.45
CA PHE A 5 2.01 12.08 -3.41
C PHE A 5 1.39 12.50 -2.09
N THR A 6 0.63 11.59 -1.47
CA THR A 6 -0.03 11.83 -0.19
C THR A 6 0.52 10.85 0.84
N ILE A 7 1.18 11.38 1.86
CA ILE A 7 1.62 10.58 3.01
C ILE A 7 0.39 10.25 3.86
N LEU A 8 -0.10 9.02 3.74
CA LEU A 8 -1.27 8.53 4.50
C LEU A 8 -0.92 8.22 5.96
N GLY A 9 0.34 7.89 6.21
CA GLY A 9 0.89 7.72 7.55
C GLY A 9 2.41 7.81 7.55
N CYS A 10 2.97 8.22 8.68
CA CYS A 10 4.40 8.46 8.87
C CYS A 10 4.90 8.01 10.26
N GLY A 11 4.13 7.14 10.93
CA GLY A 11 4.46 6.57 12.22
C GLY A 11 5.17 5.22 12.07
N SER A 12 6.00 4.87 13.05
CA SER A 12 6.53 3.51 13.18
C SER A 12 5.41 2.46 13.28
N SER A 13 5.77 1.18 13.29
CA SER A 13 4.85 0.04 13.49
C SER A 13 3.82 0.22 14.62
N GLY A 14 4.20 0.84 15.74
CA GLY A 14 3.30 1.07 16.88
C GLY A 14 2.43 2.33 16.79
N GLY A 15 2.55 3.13 15.72
CA GLY A 15 1.95 4.46 15.61
C GLY A 15 2.45 5.45 16.66
N VAL A 16 1.85 6.65 16.68
CA VAL A 16 1.99 7.63 17.75
C VAL A 16 0.62 8.23 18.08
N PRO A 17 0.17 8.19 19.35
CA PRO A 17 0.79 7.53 20.50
C PRO A 17 0.78 6.00 20.39
N ARG A 18 1.73 5.34 21.06
CA ARG A 18 1.78 3.86 21.16
C ARG A 18 0.74 3.36 22.17
N VAL A 19 0.07 2.26 21.86
CA VAL A 19 -0.86 1.58 22.78
C VAL A 19 -0.13 1.21 24.08
N GLY A 20 -0.66 1.66 25.23
CA GLY A 20 -0.09 1.42 26.55
C GLY A 20 1.17 2.23 26.92
N GLN A 21 1.80 2.94 25.97
CA GLN A 21 3.04 3.71 26.22
C GLN A 21 2.89 5.22 25.99
N GLY A 22 1.85 5.66 25.29
CA GLY A 22 1.55 7.08 25.10
C GLY A 22 2.43 7.76 24.04
N TRP A 23 2.67 9.07 24.23
CA TRP A 23 3.25 9.95 23.21
C TRP A 23 4.79 9.95 23.18
N GLY A 24 5.45 9.33 24.15
CA GLY A 24 6.90 9.46 24.34
C GLY A 24 7.29 10.94 24.50
N VAL A 25 8.25 11.40 23.71
CA VAL A 25 8.71 12.81 23.70
C VAL A 25 7.88 13.72 22.79
N CYS A 26 6.87 13.18 22.08
CA CYS A 26 6.06 13.99 21.19
C CYS A 26 5.08 14.88 21.97
N ASP A 27 4.94 16.13 21.56
CA ASP A 27 3.93 17.05 22.08
C ASP A 27 2.51 16.58 21.67
N PRO A 28 1.63 16.21 22.61
CA PRO A 28 0.27 15.76 22.31
C PRO A 28 -0.66 16.89 21.80
N ALA A 29 -0.30 18.16 22.02
CA ALA A 29 -1.09 19.29 21.54
C ALA A 29 -0.86 19.59 20.06
N ASN A 30 0.24 19.12 19.47
CA ASN A 30 0.52 19.26 18.05
C ASN A 30 -0.15 18.11 17.26
N PRO A 31 -1.19 18.39 16.44
CA PRO A 31 -1.92 17.34 15.73
C PRO A 31 -1.05 16.53 14.75
N ARG A 32 0.07 17.10 14.25
CA ARG A 32 1.02 16.39 13.37
C ARG A 32 1.79 15.28 14.07
N ASN A 33 1.78 15.26 15.41
CA ASN A 33 2.41 14.19 16.18
C ASN A 33 1.52 12.95 16.31
N ARG A 34 0.24 13.02 15.95
CA ARG A 34 -0.59 11.82 15.82
C ARG A 34 -0.26 11.15 14.50
N ARG A 35 0.32 9.95 14.55
CA ARG A 35 0.85 9.26 13.37
C ARG A 35 0.25 7.87 13.24
N ARG A 36 -0.44 7.65 12.13
CA ARG A 36 -0.81 6.32 11.61
C ARG A 36 0.43 5.61 11.07
N ARG A 37 0.36 4.27 10.94
CA ARG A 37 1.42 3.45 10.34
C ARG A 37 1.69 3.88 8.88
N CYS A 38 2.92 3.69 8.44
CA CYS A 38 3.40 4.13 7.13
C CYS A 38 2.52 3.64 5.97
N SER A 39 2.16 4.54 5.06
CA SER A 39 1.57 4.23 3.77
C SER A 39 1.64 5.48 2.89
N LEU A 40 1.74 5.30 1.58
CA LEU A 40 1.82 6.36 0.58
C LEU A 40 0.76 6.14 -0.50
N LEU A 41 0.02 7.20 -0.83
CA LEU A 41 -0.85 7.22 -2.01
C LEU A 41 -0.15 8.01 -3.12
N VAL A 42 -0.11 7.45 -4.33
CA VAL A 42 0.43 8.11 -5.52
C VAL A 42 -0.66 8.19 -6.58
N GLU A 43 -0.90 9.39 -7.06
CA GLU A 43 -1.94 9.66 -8.05
C GLU A 43 -1.37 10.34 -9.28
N ARG A 44 -1.74 9.86 -10.47
CA ARG A 44 -1.47 10.53 -11.73
C ARG A 44 -2.77 11.03 -12.32
N THR A 45 -2.87 12.34 -12.56
CA THR A 45 -4.02 12.94 -13.27
C THR A 45 -3.69 13.15 -14.74
N GLY A 46 -4.53 12.60 -15.61
CA GLY A 46 -4.43 12.70 -17.06
C GLY A 46 -5.78 12.98 -17.75
N PRO A 47 -5.80 13.08 -19.08
CA PRO A 47 -7.01 13.41 -19.84
C PRO A 47 -8.15 12.40 -19.68
N GLY A 48 -7.81 11.14 -19.38
CA GLY A 48 -8.79 10.06 -19.20
C GLY A 48 -9.31 9.90 -17.77
N GLY A 49 -8.73 10.59 -16.78
CA GLY A 49 -9.07 10.43 -15.36
C GLY A 49 -7.84 10.40 -14.45
N VAL A 50 -7.91 9.59 -13.40
CA VAL A 50 -6.85 9.42 -12.40
C VAL A 50 -6.38 7.98 -12.39
N THR A 51 -5.06 7.78 -12.29
CA THR A 51 -4.46 6.49 -11.92
C THR A 51 -4.04 6.58 -10.46
N THR A 52 -4.52 5.68 -9.61
CA THR A 52 -4.32 5.72 -8.14
C THR A 52 -3.62 4.46 -7.68
N VAL A 53 -2.44 4.62 -7.06
CA VAL A 53 -1.59 3.53 -6.57
C VAL A 53 -1.34 3.70 -5.09
N LEU A 54 -1.62 2.65 -4.34
CA LEU A 54 -1.36 2.58 -2.90
C LEU A 54 -0.05 1.83 -2.64
N PHE A 55 0.80 2.36 -1.77
CA PHE A 55 1.97 1.67 -1.25
C PHE A 55 1.69 1.22 0.19
N ASP A 56 1.71 -0.09 0.39
CA ASP A 56 1.37 -0.82 1.62
C ASP A 56 -0.09 -0.65 2.10
N THR A 57 -0.63 -1.72 2.70
CA THR A 57 -1.96 -1.76 3.31
C THR A 57 -1.83 -1.82 4.82
N SER A 58 -1.50 -0.67 5.43
CA SER A 58 -1.32 -0.56 6.87
C SER A 58 -2.61 -0.95 7.62
N PRO A 59 -2.56 -1.38 8.89
CA PRO A 59 -3.81 -1.64 9.62
C PRO A 59 -4.61 -0.36 9.95
N ASP A 60 -4.14 0.83 9.57
CA ASP A 60 -4.91 2.09 9.61
C ASP A 60 -5.61 2.37 8.26
N LEU A 61 -5.54 1.45 7.29
CA LEU A 61 -5.89 1.69 5.90
C LEU A 61 -7.29 2.26 5.72
N ARG A 62 -8.31 1.69 6.35
CA ARG A 62 -9.68 2.21 6.27
C ARG A 62 -9.73 3.71 6.54
N GLU A 63 -9.16 4.17 7.64
CA GLU A 63 -9.17 5.59 8.01
C GLU A 63 -8.30 6.43 7.08
N GLN A 64 -7.19 5.88 6.60
CA GLN A 64 -6.31 6.54 5.63
C GLN A 64 -7.03 6.80 4.31
N LEU A 65 -7.77 5.81 3.78
CA LEU A 65 -8.50 5.93 2.53
C LEU A 65 -9.73 6.84 2.66
N LEU A 66 -10.43 6.79 3.80
CA LEU A 66 -11.57 7.67 4.06
C LEU A 66 -11.14 9.14 4.15
N ASP A 67 -10.05 9.44 4.87
CA ASP A 67 -9.55 10.82 4.99
C ASP A 67 -9.04 11.39 3.66
N ALA A 68 -8.52 10.52 2.77
CA ALA A 68 -8.07 10.90 1.44
C ALA A 68 -9.17 10.82 0.36
N ASP A 69 -10.43 10.50 0.73
CA ASP A 69 -11.57 10.27 -0.18
C ASP A 69 -11.23 9.34 -1.37
N VAL A 70 -10.50 8.25 -1.09
CA VAL A 70 -10.11 7.27 -2.12
C VAL A 70 -11.31 6.38 -2.46
N ARG A 71 -11.75 6.45 -3.73
CA ARG A 71 -12.89 5.68 -4.24
C ARG A 71 -12.52 4.58 -5.23
N HIS A 72 -11.27 4.58 -5.66
CA HIS A 72 -10.73 3.62 -6.63
C HIS A 72 -9.24 3.42 -6.39
N LEU A 73 -8.76 2.20 -6.62
CA LEU A 73 -7.34 1.86 -6.66
C LEU A 73 -7.09 1.10 -7.95
N ASP A 74 -6.07 1.52 -8.71
CA ASP A 74 -5.58 0.78 -9.86
C ASP A 74 -4.71 -0.38 -9.39
N ALA A 75 -3.80 -0.11 -8.44
CA ALA A 75 -2.93 -1.10 -7.86
C ALA A 75 -2.54 -0.82 -6.40
N ILE A 76 -2.02 -1.86 -5.75
CA ILE A 76 -1.31 -1.85 -4.48
C ILE A 76 0.12 -2.34 -4.74
N VAL A 77 1.11 -1.67 -4.16
CA VAL A 77 2.52 -2.08 -4.19
C VAL A 77 2.98 -2.32 -2.77
N PHE A 78 3.51 -3.51 -2.49
CA PHE A 78 4.03 -3.86 -1.17
C PHE A 78 5.54 -3.65 -1.10
N THR A 79 6.00 -3.00 -0.03
CA THR A 79 7.43 -2.79 0.25
C THR A 79 8.06 -4.03 0.87
N HIS A 80 7.40 -4.62 1.86
CA HIS A 80 7.78 -5.85 2.55
C HIS A 80 6.61 -6.40 3.38
N ALA A 81 6.82 -7.57 4.01
CA ALA A 81 5.74 -8.35 4.60
C ALA A 81 5.45 -8.10 6.09
N HIS A 82 5.92 -7.01 6.69
CA HIS A 82 5.62 -6.73 8.09
C HIS A 82 4.15 -6.37 8.33
N ALA A 83 3.72 -6.53 9.58
CA ALA A 83 2.33 -6.38 9.99
C ALA A 83 1.78 -4.97 9.73
N ASP A 84 2.57 -3.96 10.04
CA ASP A 84 2.26 -2.54 9.85
C ASP A 84 2.15 -2.12 8.39
N HIS A 85 2.58 -2.98 7.45
CA HIS A 85 2.50 -2.75 6.00
C HIS A 85 1.43 -3.60 5.31
N THR A 86 0.91 -4.65 5.95
CA THR A 86 0.08 -5.65 5.26
C THR A 86 -1.26 -5.96 5.93
N HIS A 87 -1.44 -5.63 7.22
CA HIS A 87 -2.59 -6.13 7.98
C HIS A 87 -3.92 -5.36 7.75
N GLY A 88 -3.93 -4.33 6.89
CA GLY A 88 -5.15 -3.69 6.40
C GLY A 88 -5.65 -4.24 5.06
N ILE A 89 -5.02 -5.29 4.52
CA ILE A 89 -5.26 -5.76 3.14
C ILE A 89 -6.73 -6.07 2.79
N ASP A 90 -7.57 -6.47 3.74
CA ASP A 90 -8.99 -6.75 3.46
C ASP A 90 -9.84 -5.48 3.30
N ASP A 91 -9.39 -4.33 3.82
CA ASP A 91 -10.13 -3.06 3.77
C ASP A 91 -10.27 -2.50 2.34
N VAL A 92 -9.59 -3.08 1.34
CA VAL A 92 -9.78 -2.74 -0.08
C VAL A 92 -10.96 -3.48 -0.73
N ARG A 93 -11.55 -4.49 -0.05
CA ARG A 93 -12.69 -5.25 -0.56
C ARG A 93 -13.90 -4.37 -0.94
N PRO A 94 -14.30 -3.36 -0.15
CA PRO A 94 -15.38 -2.44 -0.56
C PRO A 94 -15.09 -1.73 -1.88
N LEU A 95 -13.83 -1.38 -2.16
CA LEU A 95 -13.44 -0.78 -3.44
C LEU A 95 -13.59 -1.77 -4.59
N VAL A 96 -13.23 -3.04 -4.39
CA VAL A 96 -13.41 -4.10 -5.39
C VAL A 96 -14.88 -4.36 -5.68
N LEU A 97 -15.73 -4.38 -4.65
CA LEU A 97 -17.17 -4.55 -4.80
C LEU A 97 -17.81 -3.34 -5.52
N HIS A 98 -17.39 -2.12 -5.15
CA HIS A 98 -17.88 -0.89 -5.76
C HIS A 98 -17.51 -0.79 -7.25
N ASN A 99 -16.23 -1.04 -7.56
CA ASN A 99 -15.68 -0.91 -8.92
C ASN A 99 -15.87 -2.17 -9.77
N ARG A 100 -16.38 -3.26 -9.17
CA ARG A 100 -16.58 -4.58 -9.80
C ARG A 100 -15.32 -5.11 -10.51
N ARG A 101 -14.16 -4.80 -9.96
CA ARG A 101 -12.84 -5.12 -10.52
C ARG A 101 -11.88 -5.41 -9.38
N ARG A 102 -11.13 -6.51 -9.50
CA ARG A 102 -10.01 -6.81 -8.60
C ARG A 102 -8.91 -5.77 -8.75
N ILE A 103 -8.17 -5.52 -7.69
CA ILE A 103 -7.05 -4.58 -7.67
C ILE A 103 -5.77 -5.35 -7.97
N ASP A 104 -4.90 -4.78 -8.80
CA ASP A 104 -3.59 -5.39 -9.06
C ASP A 104 -2.67 -5.19 -7.84
N ALA A 105 -1.99 -6.25 -7.41
CA ALA A 105 -1.13 -6.28 -6.23
C ALA A 105 0.28 -6.69 -6.62
N TYR A 106 1.23 -5.79 -6.43
CA TYR A 106 2.63 -5.95 -6.79
C TYR A 106 3.46 -6.22 -5.54
N CYS A 107 4.17 -7.35 -5.53
CA CYS A 107 5.07 -7.74 -4.46
C CYS A 107 6.24 -8.56 -5.00
N ASP A 108 7.33 -8.63 -4.25
CA ASP A 108 8.42 -9.57 -4.53
C ASP A 108 8.04 -11.00 -4.08
N GLU A 109 8.95 -11.95 -4.28
CA GLU A 109 8.68 -13.36 -3.99
C GLU A 109 8.51 -13.63 -2.49
N GLU A 110 9.34 -13.02 -1.65
CA GLU A 110 9.28 -13.23 -0.20
C GLU A 110 8.01 -12.63 0.39
N THR A 111 7.66 -11.41 -0.02
CA THR A 111 6.42 -10.77 0.41
C THR A 111 5.19 -11.54 -0.06
N SER A 112 5.20 -12.03 -1.30
CA SER A 112 4.16 -12.93 -1.80
C SER A 112 3.93 -14.14 -0.91
N ALA A 113 5.00 -14.90 -0.61
CA ALA A 113 4.88 -16.12 0.18
C ALA A 113 4.25 -15.84 1.55
N ALA A 114 4.67 -14.75 2.18
CA ALA A 114 4.13 -14.27 3.44
C ALA A 114 2.65 -13.83 3.35
N LEU A 115 2.29 -13.10 2.29
CA LEU A 115 0.91 -12.66 2.05
C LEU A 115 -0.02 -13.85 1.78
N HIS A 116 0.39 -14.84 0.99
CA HIS A 116 -0.40 -16.05 0.75
C HIS A 116 -0.61 -16.87 2.02
N MET A 117 0.43 -16.99 2.85
CA MET A 117 0.35 -17.71 4.13
C MET A 117 -0.69 -17.09 5.07
N ARG A 118 -0.76 -15.76 5.15
CA ARG A 118 -1.66 -15.05 6.07
C ARG A 118 -3.03 -14.73 5.48
N PHE A 119 -3.08 -14.45 4.19
CA PHE A 119 -4.21 -13.82 3.51
C PHE A 119 -4.58 -14.51 2.19
N GLY A 120 -4.20 -15.77 1.96
CA GLY A 120 -4.40 -16.46 0.66
C GLY A 120 -5.80 -16.32 0.05
N TYR A 121 -6.84 -16.18 0.88
CA TYR A 121 -8.22 -15.94 0.46
C TYR A 121 -8.44 -14.65 -0.36
N VAL A 122 -7.55 -13.65 -0.25
CA VAL A 122 -7.64 -12.41 -1.05
C VAL A 122 -7.18 -12.63 -2.50
N PHE A 123 -6.37 -13.67 -2.75
CA PHE A 123 -5.83 -14.03 -4.07
C PHE A 123 -6.59 -15.18 -4.72
N GLN A 124 -7.06 -16.14 -3.92
CA GLN A 124 -7.79 -17.32 -4.40
C GLN A 124 -8.90 -17.73 -3.43
N THR A 125 -10.07 -18.09 -3.95
CA THR A 125 -11.14 -18.66 -3.12
C THR A 125 -10.71 -20.01 -2.56
N PRO A 126 -10.73 -20.22 -1.23
CA PRO A 126 -10.36 -21.50 -0.63
C PRO A 126 -11.38 -22.59 -0.97
N ALA A 127 -10.99 -23.86 -0.85
CA ALA A 127 -11.90 -24.98 -1.06
C ALA A 127 -13.12 -24.89 -0.12
N GLY A 128 -14.33 -24.96 -0.68
CA GLY A 128 -15.58 -24.78 0.06
C GLY A 128 -15.93 -23.32 0.41
N GLY A 129 -15.10 -22.35 0.03
CA GLY A 129 -15.36 -20.92 0.19
C GLY A 129 -16.27 -20.36 -0.90
N SER A 130 -17.03 -19.31 -0.57
CA SER A 130 -17.91 -18.58 -1.49
C SER A 130 -17.43 -17.15 -1.79
N TYR A 131 -16.45 -16.65 -1.04
CA TYR A 131 -15.95 -15.29 -1.21
C TYR A 131 -15.01 -15.22 -2.41
N PRO A 132 -15.30 -14.35 -3.41
CA PRO A 132 -14.39 -14.16 -4.53
C PRO A 132 -13.11 -13.45 -4.06
N PRO A 133 -11.96 -13.73 -4.72
CA PRO A 133 -10.73 -13.01 -4.47
C PRO A 133 -10.87 -11.54 -4.87
N ILE A 134 -10.06 -10.70 -4.24
CA ILE A 134 -10.09 -9.25 -4.42
C ILE A 134 -8.82 -8.70 -5.11
N LEU A 135 -7.73 -9.47 -5.13
CA LEU A 135 -6.47 -9.05 -5.73
C LEU A 135 -6.08 -9.93 -6.94
N ASN A 136 -5.42 -9.31 -7.91
CA ASN A 136 -4.65 -10.01 -8.94
C ASN A 136 -3.16 -9.78 -8.66
N GLU A 137 -2.40 -10.83 -8.53
CA GLU A 137 -1.01 -10.71 -8.11
C GLU A 137 -0.04 -10.55 -9.28
N HIS A 138 0.98 -9.71 -9.09
CA HIS A 138 2.07 -9.45 -10.03
C HIS A 138 3.41 -9.45 -9.28
N ARG A 139 4.45 -10.00 -9.91
CA ARG A 139 5.83 -9.96 -9.39
C ARG A 139 6.57 -8.75 -9.92
N PHE A 140 7.22 -8.00 -9.03
CA PHE A 140 8.29 -7.09 -9.42
C PHE A 140 9.65 -7.72 -9.10
N HIS A 141 10.70 -7.17 -9.72
CA HIS A 141 12.08 -7.59 -9.48
C HIS A 141 12.95 -6.36 -9.27
N GLU A 142 13.95 -6.48 -8.38
CA GLU A 142 14.93 -5.43 -8.11
C GLU A 142 15.51 -4.83 -9.40
N GLY A 143 15.61 -3.50 -9.46
CA GLY A 143 16.25 -2.79 -10.57
C GLY A 143 15.46 -2.82 -11.88
N ARG A 144 14.32 -3.52 -11.94
CA ARG A 144 13.45 -3.58 -13.11
C ARG A 144 12.18 -2.79 -12.87
N ALA A 145 12.09 -1.63 -13.53
CA ALA A 145 10.89 -0.81 -13.49
C ALA A 145 9.67 -1.57 -14.07
N PHE A 146 8.51 -1.28 -13.50
CA PHE A 146 7.21 -1.76 -13.98
C PHE A 146 6.21 -0.61 -14.04
N ASP A 147 5.24 -0.73 -14.95
CA ASP A 147 4.20 0.26 -15.17
C ASP A 147 2.87 -0.21 -14.59
N ILE A 148 2.21 0.69 -13.88
CA ILE A 148 0.84 0.53 -13.42
C ILE A 148 -0.05 1.43 -14.26
N HIS A 149 -1.00 0.85 -14.98
CA HIS A 149 -1.88 1.59 -15.88
C HIS A 149 -3.22 1.90 -15.22
N GLY A 150 -3.75 3.08 -15.54
CA GLY A 150 -5.08 3.54 -15.13
C GLY A 150 -5.52 4.72 -16.00
N ALA A 151 -6.63 5.33 -15.63
CA ALA A 151 -7.28 6.36 -16.45
C ALA A 151 -6.44 7.64 -16.61
N GLY A 152 -5.54 7.92 -15.67
CA GLY A 152 -4.61 9.06 -15.71
C GLY A 152 -3.31 8.81 -16.49
N GLY A 153 -3.12 7.60 -17.02
CA GLY A 153 -1.89 7.13 -17.65
C GLY A 153 -1.00 6.32 -16.70
N ALA A 154 0.11 5.78 -17.21
CA ALA A 154 0.99 4.89 -16.44
C ALA A 154 1.70 5.58 -15.26
N ILE A 155 1.82 4.91 -14.13
CA ILE A 155 2.76 5.24 -13.05
C ILE A 155 3.88 4.20 -13.09
N THR A 156 5.10 4.64 -13.38
CA THR A 156 6.28 3.78 -13.44
C THR A 156 6.97 3.75 -12.07
N ALA A 157 7.11 2.56 -11.49
CA ALA A 157 7.82 2.34 -10.23
C ALA A 157 9.11 1.55 -10.49
N LEU A 158 10.24 2.08 -10.01
CA LEU A 158 11.53 1.38 -10.01
C LEU A 158 11.82 0.86 -8.60
N PRO A 159 11.75 -0.46 -8.35
CA PRO A 159 12.09 -1.05 -7.06
C PRO A 159 13.61 -1.01 -6.82
N ILE A 160 13.99 -0.62 -5.61
CA ILE A 160 15.37 -0.56 -5.12
C ILE A 160 15.42 -1.37 -3.82
N ARG A 161 16.21 -2.44 -3.80
CA ARG A 161 16.36 -3.28 -2.60
C ARG A 161 17.02 -2.47 -1.48
N MET A 162 16.53 -2.67 -0.27
CA MET A 162 17.03 -2.07 0.96
C MET A 162 17.20 -3.14 2.03
N HIS A 163 18.30 -3.09 2.77
CA HIS A 163 18.48 -3.95 3.93
C HIS A 163 17.64 -3.43 5.11
N HIS A 164 16.78 -4.28 5.65
CA HIS A 164 15.84 -3.97 6.73
C HIS A 164 16.05 -4.93 7.92
N GLY A 165 17.22 -4.84 8.54
CA GLY A 165 17.63 -5.75 9.60
C GLY A 165 17.98 -7.13 9.05
N ASP A 166 17.21 -8.14 9.44
CA ASP A 166 17.42 -9.53 9.05
C ASP A 166 16.66 -9.91 7.75
N ILE A 167 15.87 -9.00 7.20
CA ILE A 167 15.13 -9.16 5.95
C ILE A 167 15.49 -8.05 4.95
N ASP A 168 15.12 -8.25 3.69
CA ASP A 168 15.11 -7.18 2.72
C ASP A 168 13.73 -6.51 2.66
N ALA A 169 13.75 -5.23 2.30
CA ALA A 169 12.57 -4.46 1.91
C ALA A 169 12.83 -3.75 0.58
N PHE A 170 11.79 -3.17 0.00
CA PHE A 170 11.91 -2.38 -1.23
C PHE A 170 11.50 -0.93 -1.03
N GLY A 171 12.41 -0.03 -1.38
CA GLY A 171 12.08 1.34 -1.72
C GLY A 171 11.69 1.44 -3.20
N PHE A 172 11.03 2.54 -3.57
CA PHE A 172 10.58 2.76 -4.95
C PHE A 172 10.89 4.18 -5.41
N ARG A 173 11.51 4.30 -6.59
CA ARG A 173 11.62 5.56 -7.32
C ARG A 173 10.45 5.70 -8.29
N ILE A 174 9.72 6.81 -8.19
CA ILE A 174 8.54 7.14 -9.00
C ILE A 174 8.74 8.56 -9.54
N GLY A 175 9.10 8.67 -10.83
CA GLY A 175 9.58 9.92 -11.39
C GLY A 175 10.81 10.43 -10.62
N ASN A 176 10.70 11.64 -10.07
CA ASN A 176 11.77 12.29 -9.30
C ASN A 176 11.62 12.14 -7.77
N VAL A 177 10.69 11.29 -7.32
CA VAL A 177 10.46 11.00 -5.89
C VAL A 177 10.94 9.60 -5.57
N ALA A 178 11.56 9.42 -4.41
CA ALA A 178 11.89 8.11 -3.86
C ALA A 178 11.13 7.92 -2.53
N TYR A 179 10.47 6.77 -2.38
CA TYR A 179 9.85 6.32 -1.15
C TYR A 179 10.65 5.15 -0.59
N CYS A 180 11.27 5.35 0.57
CA CYS A 180 12.13 4.38 1.24
C CYS A 180 11.51 4.10 2.61
N SER A 181 10.64 3.09 2.67
CA SER A 181 9.93 2.71 3.89
C SER A 181 10.66 1.66 4.69
#